data_AF-A0A498QFR0-F1
#
_entry.id   AF-A0A498QFR0-F1
#
_cell.length_a   1.000
_cell.length_b   1.000
_cell.length_c   1.000
_cell.angle_alpha   90.00
_cell.angle_beta   90.00
_cell.angle_gamma   90.00
#
_symmetry.space_group_name_H-M   'P 1'
#
loop_
_entity.id
_entity.type
_entity.pdbx_description
1 polymer ?
#
loop_
_entity_poly.entity_id
_entity_poly.type
_entity_poly.pdbx_seq_one_letter_code
_entity_poly.pdbx_strand_id
1 'polypeptide(L)'
;MGSCGVVDRQTVTLSHAIADWALISRTEATRRINAAADLGPRRGLTGEPIAPVLAGAAAAQREGKIGAEHIAVIRRFCHQLPGWVGQATRERAEAQLARHGGQVRPEQLSGLAATIADCLNPDGTYRDEDRARRRDLTLGSRQADGMSKLRGLITPESRATVEAVLAKLGAPGMCNPESEAPYMDGAPSQAAIDTDPAQRPNALLTGCWPGCAVCWRPQSWVSTTAYPRRSS
;
A
#
# COMPACT_ATOMS: atom_id res chain seq x y z
N MET A 1 -3.36 -19.16 -51.23
CA MET A 1 -3.50 -19.31 -49.76
C MET A 1 -3.15 -17.99 -49.10
N GLY A 2 -4.14 -17.10 -48.91
CA GLY A 2 -3.98 -15.89 -48.12
C GLY A 2 -4.44 -16.16 -46.71
N SER A 3 -3.52 -16.18 -45.74
CA SER A 3 -3.84 -16.30 -44.32
C SER A 3 -4.60 -15.03 -43.90
N CYS A 4 -5.87 -15.21 -43.58
CA CYS A 4 -6.72 -14.23 -42.93
C CYS A 4 -6.07 -13.87 -41.58
N GLY A 5 -5.49 -12.67 -41.50
CA GLY A 5 -4.97 -12.14 -40.25
C GLY A 5 -6.12 -11.95 -39.28
N VAL A 6 -6.12 -12.75 -38.21
CA VAL A 6 -6.96 -12.53 -37.03
C VAL A 6 -6.56 -11.16 -36.47
N VAL A 7 -7.39 -10.15 -36.73
CA VAL A 7 -7.31 -8.87 -36.03
C VAL A 7 -7.70 -9.18 -34.58
N ASP A 8 -6.68 -9.35 -33.75
CA ASP A 8 -6.81 -9.43 -32.30
C ASP A 8 -7.57 -8.17 -31.85
N ARG A 9 -8.85 -8.32 -31.47
CA ARG A 9 -9.62 -7.24 -30.85
C ARG A 9 -9.07 -7.06 -29.45
N GLN A 10 -7.89 -6.47 -29.35
CA GLN A 10 -7.40 -5.93 -28.10
C GLN A 10 -8.43 -4.92 -27.64
N THR A 11 -9.09 -5.20 -26.52
CA THR A 11 -9.87 -4.20 -25.80
C THR A 11 -8.90 -3.09 -25.40
N VAL A 12 -8.80 -2.06 -26.24
CA VAL A 12 -7.98 -0.89 -25.98
C VAL A 12 -8.55 -0.22 -24.73
N THR A 13 -7.79 -0.23 -23.64
CA THR A 13 -8.18 0.47 -22.42
C THR A 13 -8.26 1.98 -22.69
N LEU A 14 -9.12 2.70 -21.97
CA LEU A 14 -9.29 4.14 -22.14
C LEU A 14 -7.96 4.90 -22.04
N SER A 15 -7.08 4.49 -21.13
CA SER A 15 -5.75 5.08 -20.96
C SER A 15 -4.84 4.87 -22.18
N HIS A 16 -4.96 3.73 -22.87
CA HIS A 16 -4.24 3.46 -24.10
C HIS A 16 -4.75 4.34 -25.25
N ALA A 17 -6.07 4.41 -25.44
CA ALA A 17 -6.67 5.26 -26.46
C ALA A 17 -6.31 6.75 -26.27
N ILE A 18 -6.35 7.25 -25.02
CA ILE A 18 -5.96 8.63 -24.71
C ILE A 18 -4.46 8.85 -24.92
N ALA A 19 -3.60 7.88 -24.56
CA ALA A 19 -2.17 7.99 -24.74
C ALA A 19 -1.80 8.14 -26.22
N ASP A 20 -2.38 7.31 -27.08
CA ASP A 20 -2.14 7.34 -28.52
C ASP A 20 -2.69 8.61 -29.16
N TRP A 21 -3.92 9.02 -28.80
CA TRP A 21 -4.55 10.22 -29.37
C TRP A 21 -3.84 11.52 -28.96
N ALA A 22 -3.44 11.64 -27.69
CA ALA A 22 -2.81 12.86 -27.16
C ALA A 22 -1.26 12.84 -27.24
N LEU A 23 -0.66 11.77 -27.76
CA LEU A 23 0.80 11.58 -27.83
C LEU A 23 1.49 11.73 -26.47
N ILE A 24 0.90 11.15 -25.42
CA ILE A 24 1.42 11.15 -24.05
C ILE A 24 1.68 9.73 -23.57
N SER A 25 2.49 9.57 -22.52
CA SER A 25 2.70 8.25 -21.93
C SER A 25 1.40 7.67 -21.35
N ARG A 26 1.28 6.34 -21.29
CA ARG A 26 0.16 5.65 -20.62
C ARG A 26 0.00 6.05 -19.15
N THR A 27 1.13 6.30 -18.48
CA THR A 27 1.15 6.79 -17.08
C THR A 27 0.50 8.16 -16.98
N GLU A 28 0.82 9.06 -17.92
CA GLU A 28 0.24 10.41 -17.96
C GLU A 28 -1.25 10.37 -18.31
N ALA A 29 -1.65 9.54 -19.28
CA ALA A 29 -3.07 9.34 -19.61
C ALA A 29 -3.86 8.83 -18.39
N THR A 30 -3.33 7.82 -17.69
CA THR A 30 -3.93 7.28 -16.45
C THR A 30 -4.00 8.35 -15.36
N ARG A 31 -2.96 9.15 -15.17
CA ARG A 31 -2.95 10.27 -14.22
C ARG A 31 -4.08 11.26 -14.53
N ARG A 32 -4.26 11.64 -15.79
CA ARG A 32 -5.32 12.57 -16.22
C ARG A 32 -6.71 11.98 -16.05
N ILE A 33 -6.92 10.70 -16.39
CA ILE A 33 -8.20 10.00 -16.16
C ILE A 33 -8.54 10.02 -14.66
N ASN A 34 -7.58 9.66 -13.80
CA ASN A 34 -7.80 9.67 -12.36
C ASN A 34 -8.04 11.08 -11.83
N ALA A 35 -7.37 12.10 -12.36
CA ALA A 35 -7.65 13.49 -12.00
C ALA A 35 -9.06 13.92 -12.43
N ALA A 36 -9.48 13.54 -13.64
CA ALA A 36 -10.81 13.84 -14.16
C ALA A 36 -11.92 13.11 -13.37
N ALA A 37 -11.68 11.89 -12.89
CA ALA A 37 -12.63 11.16 -12.04
C ALA A 37 -12.94 11.91 -10.73
N ASP A 38 -11.95 12.61 -10.18
CA ASP A 38 -12.11 13.32 -8.90
C ASP A 38 -12.58 14.76 -9.06
N LEU A 39 -12.03 15.47 -10.05
CA LEU A 39 -12.16 16.92 -10.21
C LEU A 39 -13.14 17.31 -11.33
N GLY A 40 -13.43 16.36 -12.21
CA GLY A 40 -14.33 16.56 -13.34
C GLY A 40 -15.80 16.61 -12.93
N PRO A 41 -16.66 17.19 -13.78
CA PRO A 41 -18.10 17.18 -13.56
C PRO A 41 -18.64 15.75 -13.58
N ARG A 42 -19.56 15.44 -12.66
CA ARG A 42 -20.23 14.14 -12.60
C ARG A 42 -21.69 14.27 -13.02
N ARG A 43 -22.32 13.16 -13.37
CA ARG A 43 -23.76 13.12 -13.67
C ARG A 43 -24.43 12.07 -12.79
N GLY A 44 -25.63 12.41 -12.31
CA GLY A 44 -26.50 11.47 -11.62
C GLY A 44 -27.16 10.49 -12.57
N LEU A 45 -27.93 9.56 -12.02
CA LEU A 45 -28.62 8.53 -12.79
C LEU A 45 -29.61 9.13 -13.80
N THR A 46 -30.19 10.30 -13.50
CA THR A 46 -31.10 11.00 -14.40
C THR A 46 -30.41 12.03 -15.31
N GLY A 47 -29.07 12.07 -15.29
CA GLY A 47 -28.24 12.91 -16.16
C GLY A 47 -28.00 14.33 -15.64
N GLU A 48 -28.54 14.67 -14.48
CA GLU A 48 -28.36 15.93 -13.76
C GLU A 48 -26.89 16.11 -13.33
N PRO A 49 -26.35 17.34 -13.38
CA PRO A 49 -24.97 17.58 -12.98
C PRO A 49 -24.82 17.43 -11.46
N ILE A 50 -23.83 16.64 -11.05
CA ILE A 50 -23.42 16.47 -9.66
C ILE A 50 -22.04 17.12 -9.48
N ALA A 51 -21.83 17.74 -8.32
CA ALA A 51 -20.54 18.30 -7.94
C ALA A 51 -19.40 17.26 -8.10
N PRO A 52 -18.15 17.67 -8.38
CA PRO A 52 -17.00 16.77 -8.37
C PRO A 52 -16.86 16.00 -7.05
N VAL A 53 -16.09 14.91 -7.03
CA VAL A 53 -15.83 14.16 -5.79
C VAL A 53 -15.06 15.03 -4.80
N LEU A 54 -14.07 15.77 -5.30
CA LEU A 54 -13.28 16.73 -4.53
C LEU A 54 -13.66 18.15 -4.97
N ALA A 55 -14.84 18.60 -4.54
CA ALA A 55 -15.43 19.84 -5.02
C ALA A 55 -14.60 21.09 -4.66
N GLY A 56 -14.06 21.16 -3.43
CA GLY A 56 -13.19 22.24 -3.00
C GLY A 56 -11.88 22.28 -3.77
N ALA A 57 -11.22 21.13 -3.95
CA ALA A 57 -9.99 21.00 -4.70
C ALA A 57 -10.19 21.33 -6.18
N ALA A 58 -11.30 20.90 -6.76
CA ALA A 58 -11.65 21.24 -8.15
C ALA A 58 -11.84 22.75 -8.33
N ALA A 59 -12.48 23.43 -7.37
CA ALA A 59 -12.61 24.89 -7.40
C ALA A 59 -11.23 25.58 -7.27
N ALA A 60 -10.43 25.20 -6.27
CA ALA A 60 -9.11 25.77 -6.05
C ALA A 60 -8.15 25.52 -7.22
N GLN A 61 -8.25 24.37 -7.89
CA GLN A 61 -7.47 24.07 -9.10
C GLN A 61 -7.87 24.98 -10.26
N ARG A 62 -9.18 25.17 -10.51
CA ARG A 62 -9.67 26.06 -11.58
C ARG A 62 -9.20 27.51 -11.38
N GLU A 63 -9.07 27.94 -10.13
CA GLU A 63 -8.52 29.25 -9.76
C GLU A 63 -6.98 29.31 -9.84
N GLY A 64 -6.30 28.20 -10.13
CA GLY A 64 -4.84 28.12 -10.17
C GLY A 64 -4.16 28.17 -8.81
N LYS A 65 -4.90 28.01 -7.71
CA LYS A 65 -4.36 28.11 -6.33
C LYS A 65 -3.64 26.85 -5.88
N ILE A 66 -4.02 25.68 -6.40
CA ILE A 66 -3.43 24.40 -6.00
C ILE A 66 -3.00 23.58 -7.22
N GLY A 67 -1.88 22.87 -7.07
CA GLY A 67 -1.31 22.01 -8.10
C GLY A 67 -1.64 20.52 -7.90
N ALA A 68 -1.07 19.69 -8.77
CA ALA A 68 -1.26 18.23 -8.74
C ALA A 68 -0.80 17.60 -7.41
N GLU A 69 0.24 18.14 -6.78
CA GLU A 69 0.76 17.63 -5.50
C GLU A 69 -0.21 17.89 -4.35
N HIS A 70 -0.77 19.09 -4.24
CA HIS A 70 -1.82 19.40 -3.25
C HIS A 70 -3.05 18.52 -3.46
N ILE A 71 -3.48 18.33 -4.71
CA ILE A 71 -4.61 17.44 -5.04
C ILE A 71 -4.31 16.01 -4.61
N ALA A 72 -3.07 15.52 -4.82
CA ALA A 72 -2.68 14.18 -4.39
C ALA A 72 -2.73 14.02 -2.85
N VAL A 73 -2.37 15.06 -2.09
CA VAL A 73 -2.51 15.08 -0.63
C VAL A 73 -3.99 15.01 -0.23
N ILE A 74 -4.84 15.86 -0.80
CA ILE A 74 -6.29 15.89 -0.50
C ILE A 74 -6.95 14.55 -0.86
N ARG A 75 -6.64 14.00 -2.03
CA ARG A 75 -7.10 12.67 -2.46
C ARG A 75 -6.70 11.59 -1.46
N ARG A 76 -5.43 11.55 -1.05
CA ARG A 76 -4.93 10.57 -0.07
C ARG A 76 -5.67 10.69 1.25
N PHE A 77 -5.87 11.91 1.73
CA PHE A 77 -6.65 12.20 2.93
C PHE A 77 -8.09 11.66 2.82
N CYS A 78 -8.80 11.92 1.72
CA CYS A 78 -10.17 11.44 1.55
C CYS A 78 -10.25 9.90 1.49
N HIS A 79 -9.27 9.24 0.88
CA HIS A 79 -9.23 7.78 0.79
C HIS A 79 -8.89 7.06 2.10
N GLN A 80 -8.12 7.70 2.99
CA GLN A 80 -7.76 7.07 4.27
C GLN A 80 -8.87 7.13 5.32
N LEU A 81 -9.87 8.01 5.19
CA LEU A 81 -10.90 8.16 6.20
C LEU A 81 -11.80 6.91 6.34
N PRO A 82 -12.04 6.43 7.58
CA PRO A 82 -12.95 5.30 7.84
C PRO A 82 -14.36 5.54 7.34
N GLY A 83 -15.05 4.47 6.94
CA GLY A 83 -16.40 4.52 6.37
C GLY A 83 -17.46 5.08 7.32
N TRP A 84 -17.22 5.07 8.63
CA TRP A 84 -18.11 5.66 9.62
C TRP A 84 -18.04 7.20 9.66
N VAL A 85 -17.00 7.81 9.09
CA VAL A 85 -16.92 9.27 8.92
C VAL A 85 -17.93 9.68 7.83
N GLY A 86 -18.99 10.37 8.24
CA GLY A 86 -20.08 10.77 7.35
C GLY A 86 -19.65 11.69 6.21
N GLN A 87 -20.36 11.60 5.08
CA GLN A 87 -20.02 12.31 3.85
C GLN A 87 -19.91 13.83 4.01
N ALA A 88 -20.84 14.46 4.74
CA ALA A 88 -20.80 15.90 4.99
C ALA A 88 -19.54 16.35 5.75
N THR A 89 -19.03 15.51 6.66
CA THR A 89 -17.78 15.79 7.38
C THR A 89 -16.57 15.65 6.47
N ARG A 90 -16.57 14.65 5.59
CA ARG A 90 -15.53 14.47 4.55
C ARG A 90 -15.45 15.68 3.62
N GLU A 91 -16.60 16.16 3.14
CA GLU A 91 -16.70 17.33 2.27
C GLU A 91 -16.21 18.60 2.95
N ARG A 92 -16.57 18.82 4.24
CA ARG A 92 -16.06 19.96 5.00
C ARG A 92 -14.55 19.93 5.18
N ALA A 93 -13.99 18.76 5.50
CA ALA A 93 -12.56 18.58 5.67
C ALA A 93 -11.81 18.75 4.34
N GLU A 94 -12.34 18.21 3.25
CA GLU A 94 -11.83 18.41 1.89
C GLU A 94 -11.80 19.89 1.51
N ALA A 95 -12.90 20.61 1.73
CA ALA A 95 -12.98 22.04 1.45
C ALA A 95 -12.00 22.85 2.33
N GLN A 96 -11.80 22.46 3.58
CA GLN A 96 -10.81 23.07 4.46
C GLN A 96 -9.38 22.87 3.93
N LEU A 97 -9.01 21.65 3.54
CA LEU A 97 -7.71 21.37 2.95
C LEU A 97 -7.51 22.10 1.62
N ALA A 98 -8.53 22.19 0.78
CA ALA A 98 -8.46 22.94 -0.47
C ALA A 98 -8.20 24.44 -0.25
N ARG A 99 -8.86 25.05 0.75
CA ARG A 99 -8.61 26.46 1.12
C ARG A 99 -7.18 26.68 1.61
N HIS A 100 -6.68 25.82 2.50
CA HIS A 100 -5.32 25.94 3.01
C HIS A 100 -4.26 25.59 1.96
N GLY A 101 -4.55 24.68 1.03
CA GLY A 101 -3.62 24.30 -0.04
C GLY A 101 -3.17 25.49 -0.90
N GLY A 102 -4.01 26.51 -1.06
CA GLY A 102 -3.64 27.75 -1.75
C GLY A 102 -2.70 28.68 -0.96
N GLN A 103 -2.35 28.33 0.27
CA GLN A 103 -1.59 29.16 1.21
C GLN A 103 -0.29 28.50 1.67
N VAL A 104 -0.17 27.17 1.54
CA VAL A 104 0.95 26.40 2.09
C VAL A 104 1.51 25.43 1.06
N ARG A 105 2.73 24.94 1.30
CA ARG A 105 3.35 23.90 0.46
C ARG A 105 2.66 22.54 0.64
N PRO A 106 2.73 21.62 -0.34
CA PRO A 106 2.13 20.30 -0.23
C PRO A 106 2.57 19.50 1.00
N GLU A 107 3.83 19.65 1.43
CA GLU A 107 4.35 18.97 2.63
C GLU A 107 3.68 19.48 3.90
N GLN A 108 3.47 20.79 4.01
CA GLN A 108 2.76 21.42 5.12
C GLN A 108 1.28 21.04 5.10
N LEU A 109 0.66 21.00 3.91
CA LEU A 109 -0.72 20.54 3.75
C LEU A 109 -0.87 19.07 4.19
N SER A 110 0.12 18.23 3.92
CA SER A 110 0.12 16.83 4.37
C SER A 110 0.15 16.72 5.89
N GLY A 111 0.91 17.59 6.57
CA GLY A 111 0.90 17.68 8.03
C GLY A 111 -0.48 18.06 8.57
N LEU A 112 -1.10 19.09 7.98
CA LEU A 112 -2.47 19.49 8.34
C LEU A 112 -3.49 18.37 8.08
N ALA A 113 -3.39 17.68 6.96
CA ALA A 113 -4.26 16.56 6.62
C ALA A 113 -4.12 15.40 7.62
N ALA A 114 -2.91 15.11 8.10
CA ALA A 114 -2.70 14.13 9.16
C ALA A 114 -3.38 14.58 10.46
N THR A 115 -3.19 15.82 10.89
CA THR A 115 -3.85 16.37 12.09
C THR A 115 -5.37 16.32 12.00
N ILE A 116 -5.96 16.69 10.85
CA ILE A 116 -7.41 16.58 10.65
C ILE A 116 -7.85 15.12 10.70
N ALA A 117 -7.09 14.19 10.11
CA ALA A 117 -7.42 12.77 10.14
C ALA A 117 -7.40 12.21 11.56
N ASP A 118 -6.42 12.60 12.38
CA ASP A 118 -6.31 12.21 13.78
C ASP A 118 -7.47 12.79 14.61
N CYS A 119 -7.87 14.03 14.35
CA CYS A 119 -9.07 14.61 14.98
C CYS A 119 -10.36 13.87 14.57
N LEU A 120 -10.43 13.38 13.34
CA LEU A 120 -11.59 12.64 12.83
C LEU A 120 -11.59 11.17 13.25
N ASN A 121 -10.44 10.58 13.58
CA ASN A 121 -10.29 9.20 14.01
C ASN A 121 -9.22 9.10 15.11
N PRO A 122 -9.48 9.63 16.32
CA PRO A 122 -8.47 9.72 17.38
C PRO A 122 -8.04 8.35 17.88
N ASP A 123 -8.96 7.37 17.85
CA ASP A 123 -8.70 6.00 18.29
C ASP A 123 -7.98 5.16 17.21
N GLY A 124 -7.81 5.70 15.99
CA GLY A 124 -7.21 4.97 14.88
C GLY A 124 -7.98 3.72 14.49
N THR A 125 -9.29 3.69 14.73
CA THR A 125 -10.11 2.49 14.48
C THR A 125 -10.52 2.39 13.01
N TYR A 126 -10.39 1.19 12.46
CA TYR A 126 -10.78 0.86 11.09
C TYR A 126 -11.56 -0.44 11.09
N ARG A 127 -12.65 -0.48 10.32
CA ARG A 127 -13.41 -1.71 10.08
C ARG A 127 -12.74 -2.53 8.98
N ASP A 128 -13.10 -3.81 8.91
CA ASP A 128 -12.56 -4.68 7.87
C ASP A 128 -12.98 -4.23 6.47
N GLU A 129 -14.15 -3.61 6.31
CA GLU A 129 -14.54 -3.03 5.03
C GLU A 129 -13.64 -1.85 4.64
N ASP A 130 -13.15 -1.06 5.60
CA ASP A 130 -12.22 0.04 5.35
C ASP A 130 -10.87 -0.49 4.83
N ARG A 131 -10.37 -1.55 5.47
CA ARG A 131 -9.15 -2.25 5.05
C ARG A 131 -9.35 -2.91 3.69
N ALA A 132 -10.50 -3.53 3.47
CA ALA A 132 -10.84 -4.22 2.23
C ALA A 132 -10.85 -3.28 1.02
N ARG A 133 -11.35 -2.04 1.17
CA ARG A 133 -11.35 -1.05 0.08
C ARG A 133 -9.96 -0.51 -0.25
N ARG A 134 -9.02 -0.59 0.68
CA ARG A 134 -7.66 -0.03 0.55
C ARG A 134 -6.60 -1.08 0.19
N ARG A 135 -6.88 -2.36 0.43
CA ARG A 135 -5.92 -3.44 0.19
C ARG A 135 -5.64 -3.55 -1.31
N ASP A 136 -4.37 -3.71 -1.64
CA ASP A 136 -3.91 -3.96 -3.01
C ASP A 136 -2.58 -4.71 -2.93
N LEU A 137 -2.32 -5.56 -3.90
CA LEU A 137 -1.05 -6.24 -4.06
C LEU A 137 -0.78 -6.44 -5.55
N THR A 138 0.23 -5.76 -6.05
CA THR A 138 0.68 -5.85 -7.43
C THR A 138 2.08 -6.47 -7.47
N LEU A 139 2.20 -7.57 -8.22
CA LEU A 139 3.48 -8.14 -8.63
C LEU A 139 3.79 -7.68 -10.05
N GLY A 140 4.87 -6.91 -10.20
CA GLY A 140 5.32 -6.42 -11.49
C GLY A 140 5.85 -7.54 -12.39
N SER A 141 5.99 -7.24 -13.68
CA SER A 141 6.63 -8.14 -14.62
C SER A 141 8.06 -8.47 -14.19
N ARG A 142 8.49 -9.68 -14.52
CA ARG A 142 9.88 -10.10 -14.35
C ARG A 142 10.81 -9.22 -15.18
N GLN A 143 11.82 -8.65 -14.53
CA GLN A 143 12.86 -7.84 -15.13
C GLN A 143 13.92 -8.74 -15.78
N ALA A 144 14.84 -8.15 -16.55
CA ALA A 144 15.85 -8.89 -17.31
C ALA A 144 16.79 -9.74 -16.43
N ASP A 145 16.99 -9.33 -15.19
CA ASP A 145 17.74 -10.04 -14.14
C ASP A 145 16.92 -11.15 -13.45
N GLY A 146 15.65 -11.34 -13.85
CA GLY A 146 14.75 -12.29 -13.20
C GLY A 146 14.03 -11.73 -11.97
N MET A 147 14.29 -10.49 -11.54
CA MET A 147 13.69 -9.86 -10.36
C MET A 147 12.31 -9.30 -10.67
N SER A 148 11.44 -9.20 -9.68
CA SER A 148 10.10 -8.59 -9.84
C SER A 148 9.82 -7.62 -8.71
N LYS A 149 9.23 -6.47 -9.03
CA LYS A 149 8.82 -5.49 -8.02
C LYS A 149 7.51 -5.92 -7.38
N LEU A 150 7.47 -6.01 -6.05
CA LEU A 150 6.24 -6.18 -5.28
C LEU A 150 5.83 -4.83 -4.66
N ARG A 151 4.58 -4.41 -4.85
CA ARG A 151 4.02 -3.19 -4.25
C ARG A 151 2.60 -3.43 -3.79
N GLY A 152 2.18 -2.83 -2.68
CA GLY A 152 0.82 -2.96 -2.21
C GLY A 152 0.61 -2.49 -0.77
N LEU A 153 -0.65 -2.48 -0.36
CA LEU A 153 -1.07 -2.34 1.02
C LEU A 153 -1.75 -3.64 1.44
N ILE A 154 -1.12 -4.38 2.35
CA ILE A 154 -1.63 -5.68 2.82
C ILE A 154 -2.41 -5.53 4.12
N THR A 155 -3.35 -6.44 4.37
CA THR A 155 -4.11 -6.46 5.62
C THR A 155 -3.22 -6.91 6.79
N PRO A 156 -3.60 -6.63 8.06
CA PRO A 156 -2.85 -7.09 9.22
C PRO A 156 -2.60 -8.61 9.23
N GLU A 157 -3.57 -9.41 8.81
CA GLU A 157 -3.48 -10.88 8.74
C GLU A 157 -2.49 -11.33 7.66
N SER A 158 -2.52 -10.67 6.50
CA SER A 158 -1.57 -10.90 5.41
C SER A 158 -0.16 -10.48 5.82
N ARG A 159 -0.01 -9.37 6.54
CA ARG A 159 1.27 -8.93 7.11
C ARG A 159 1.84 -9.97 8.06
N ALA A 160 1.03 -10.47 9.00
CA ALA A 160 1.48 -11.50 9.94
C ALA A 160 1.99 -12.75 9.21
N THR A 161 1.27 -13.18 8.17
CA THR A 161 1.70 -14.31 7.33
C THR A 161 3.03 -14.04 6.62
N VAL A 162 3.17 -12.88 5.99
CA VAL A 162 4.41 -12.48 5.28
C VAL A 162 5.58 -12.38 6.25
N GLU A 163 5.40 -11.73 7.40
CA GLU A 163 6.44 -11.61 8.43
C GLU A 163 6.85 -12.98 8.97
N ALA A 164 5.91 -13.90 9.21
CA ALA A 164 6.23 -15.25 9.66
C ALA A 164 7.03 -16.04 8.62
N VAL A 165 6.66 -15.95 7.34
CA VAL A 165 7.38 -16.62 6.24
C VAL A 165 8.80 -16.04 6.10
N LEU A 166 8.94 -14.72 6.11
CA LEU A 166 10.24 -14.05 6.02
C LEU A 166 11.13 -14.37 7.23
N ALA A 167 10.55 -14.41 8.43
CA ALA A 167 11.28 -14.79 9.64
C ALA A 167 11.75 -16.25 9.61
N LYS A 168 10.92 -17.17 9.10
CA LYS A 168 11.29 -18.59 8.97
C LYS A 168 12.37 -18.80 7.92
N LEU A 169 12.17 -18.26 6.71
CA LEU A 169 13.03 -18.57 5.56
C LEU A 169 14.27 -17.68 5.47
N GLY A 170 14.25 -16.50 6.09
CA GLY A 170 15.38 -15.57 6.14
C GLY A 170 16.17 -15.62 7.44
N ALA A 171 15.88 -16.58 8.33
CA ALA A 171 16.70 -16.78 9.53
C ALA A 171 18.12 -17.23 9.13
N PRO A 172 19.16 -16.87 9.91
CA PRO A 172 20.53 -17.32 9.64
C PRO A 172 20.60 -18.83 9.43
N GLY A 173 21.31 -19.27 8.38
CA GLY A 173 21.46 -20.67 8.00
C GLY A 173 20.28 -21.27 7.23
N MET A 174 19.15 -20.56 7.10
CA MET A 174 18.00 -20.99 6.28
C MET A 174 18.16 -20.53 4.83
N CYS A 175 17.74 -21.38 3.89
CA CYS A 175 17.71 -21.08 2.46
C CYS A 175 19.02 -20.52 1.87
N ASN A 176 20.18 -20.87 2.45
CA ASN A 176 21.48 -20.37 2.00
C ASN A 176 21.78 -20.85 0.56
N PRO A 177 21.89 -19.95 -0.43
CA PRO A 177 22.13 -20.32 -1.83
C PRO A 177 23.54 -20.89 -2.07
N GLU A 178 24.49 -20.67 -1.17
CA GLU A 178 25.86 -21.20 -1.27
C GLU A 178 25.97 -22.61 -0.67
N SER A 179 24.91 -23.12 -0.03
CA SER A 179 24.87 -24.47 0.51
C SER A 179 24.39 -25.48 -0.54
N GLU A 180 25.08 -26.62 -0.66
CA GLU A 180 24.66 -27.73 -1.53
C GLU A 180 23.34 -28.39 -1.07
N ALA A 181 23.01 -28.28 0.22
CA ALA A 181 21.79 -28.81 0.81
C ALA A 181 21.11 -27.73 1.69
N PRO A 182 20.45 -26.75 1.07
CA PRO A 182 19.86 -25.63 1.81
C PRO A 182 18.75 -26.12 2.76
N TYR A 183 18.78 -25.63 3.99
CA TYR A 183 17.73 -25.90 4.98
C TYR A 183 16.45 -25.15 4.59
N MET A 184 15.38 -25.89 4.35
CA MET A 184 14.04 -25.35 4.05
C MET A 184 13.04 -25.60 5.18
N ASP A 185 13.26 -26.65 5.97
CA ASP A 185 12.43 -27.06 7.10
C ASP A 185 13.29 -27.50 8.29
N GLY A 186 12.76 -27.31 9.51
CA GLY A 186 13.47 -27.57 10.76
C GLY A 186 14.42 -26.44 11.18
N ALA A 187 15.16 -26.66 12.26
CA ALA A 187 16.18 -25.72 12.73
C ALA A 187 17.52 -26.02 12.03
N PRO A 188 18.21 -25.00 11.46
CA PRO A 188 19.52 -25.21 10.87
C PRO A 188 20.55 -25.56 11.94
N SER A 189 21.57 -26.32 11.57
CA SER A 189 22.68 -26.63 12.48
C SER A 189 23.51 -25.39 12.81
N GLN A 190 24.18 -25.37 13.97
CA GLN A 190 25.02 -24.24 14.37
C GLN A 190 26.12 -23.93 13.33
N ALA A 191 26.73 -24.96 12.74
CA ALA A 191 27.72 -24.78 11.69
C ALA A 191 27.14 -24.07 10.45
N ALA A 192 25.91 -24.41 10.04
CA ALA A 192 25.24 -23.77 8.90
C ALA A 192 24.92 -22.30 9.17
N ILE A 193 24.53 -21.98 10.41
CA ILE A 193 24.33 -20.60 10.87
C ILE A 193 25.64 -19.83 10.76
N ASP A 194 26.74 -20.35 11.31
CA ASP A 194 28.03 -19.65 11.40
C ASP A 194 28.69 -19.38 10.03
N THR A 195 28.40 -20.23 9.04
CA THR A 195 28.92 -20.08 7.66
C THR A 195 28.03 -19.23 6.75
N ASP A 196 26.87 -18.77 7.22
CA ASP A 196 25.92 -18.03 6.39
C ASP A 196 26.41 -16.60 6.10
N PRO A 197 26.69 -16.25 4.83
CA PRO A 197 27.13 -14.90 4.46
C PRO A 197 26.06 -13.83 4.69
N ALA A 198 24.77 -14.22 4.79
CA ALA A 198 23.66 -13.32 5.10
C ALA A 198 23.66 -12.84 6.56
N GLN A 199 24.52 -13.37 7.44
CA GLN A 199 24.76 -12.82 8.78
C GLN A 199 25.36 -11.41 8.78
N ARG A 200 25.92 -10.95 7.64
CA ARG A 200 26.34 -9.55 7.51
C ARG A 200 25.09 -8.66 7.61
N PRO A 201 25.01 -7.72 8.58
CA PRO A 201 23.78 -7.00 8.85
C PRO A 201 23.41 -6.10 7.68
N ASN A 202 22.63 -6.62 6.74
CA ASN A 202 21.90 -5.81 5.79
C ASN A 202 20.56 -5.50 6.46
N ALA A 203 20.45 -4.28 6.99
CA ALA A 203 19.41 -3.79 7.90
C ALA A 203 17.96 -3.76 7.33
N LEU A 204 17.69 -4.46 6.23
CA LEU A 204 16.40 -4.44 5.54
C LEU A 204 15.50 -5.64 5.84
N LEU A 205 15.99 -6.68 6.54
CA LEU A 205 15.17 -7.86 6.90
C LEU A 205 15.08 -8.12 8.41
N THR A 206 15.99 -7.62 9.24
CA THR A 206 15.84 -7.65 10.69
C THR A 206 15.09 -6.41 11.17
N GLY A 207 13.76 -6.47 11.06
CA GLY A 207 12.85 -5.64 11.86
C GLY A 207 12.92 -6.01 13.33
N CYS A 208 14.09 -5.89 13.97
CA CYS A 208 14.18 -5.91 15.42
C CYS A 208 13.79 -4.51 15.91
N TRP A 209 12.53 -4.35 16.31
CA TRP A 209 12.10 -3.15 17.00
C TRP A 209 12.94 -2.98 18.29
N PRO A 210 13.44 -1.76 18.59
CA PRO A 210 14.13 -1.50 19.84
C PRO A 210 13.12 -1.62 20.98
N GLY A 211 13.04 -2.81 21.59
CA GLY A 211 12.09 -3.16 22.64
C GLY A 211 11.91 -4.66 22.88
N CYS A 212 12.18 -5.52 21.91
CA CYS A 212 12.06 -6.98 22.07
C CYS A 212 13.43 -7.65 22.31
N ALA A 213 14.03 -7.39 23.48
CA ALA A 213 15.33 -7.95 23.85
C ALA A 213 15.33 -9.44 24.29
N VAL A 214 14.32 -10.24 23.93
CA VAL A 214 14.17 -11.60 24.50
C VAL A 214 14.22 -12.75 23.47
N CYS A 215 14.08 -12.50 22.16
CA CYS A 215 13.93 -13.61 21.22
C CYS A 215 15.23 -14.24 20.68
N TRP A 216 16.41 -13.80 21.13
CA TRP A 216 17.67 -14.46 20.75
C TRP A 216 18.49 -14.83 21.98
N ARG A 217 18.03 -15.85 22.70
CA ARG A 217 18.88 -16.63 23.60
C ARG A 217 18.82 -18.11 23.19
N PRO A 218 19.92 -18.71 22.73
CA PRO A 218 19.97 -20.12 22.42
C PRO A 218 20.24 -20.89 23.71
N GLN A 219 19.20 -21.46 24.35
CA GLN A 219 19.30 -22.67 25.20
C GLN A 219 17.96 -23.06 25.84
N SER A 220 17.71 -24.39 25.85
CA SER A 220 16.70 -25.17 26.59
C SER A 220 15.31 -25.36 25.95
N TRP A 221 15.26 -26.21 24.91
CA TRP A 221 14.18 -27.20 24.85
C TRP A 221 14.61 -28.41 25.69
N VAL A 222 14.14 -28.45 26.94
CA VAL A 222 14.07 -29.70 27.72
C VAL A 222 12.59 -30.02 27.89
N SER A 223 12.15 -31.08 27.24
CA SER A 223 10.84 -31.69 27.44
C SER A 223 10.67 -32.15 28.88
N THR A 224 9.48 -31.96 29.47
CA THR A 224 8.67 -32.98 30.19
C THR A 224 7.61 -32.32 31.10
N THR A 225 6.34 -32.53 30.74
CA THR A 225 5.16 -32.90 31.55
C THR A 225 5.03 -32.40 33.00
N ALA A 226 3.97 -31.62 33.29
CA ALA A 226 2.95 -31.92 34.33
C ALA A 226 1.96 -30.75 34.50
N TYR A 227 0.67 -31.02 34.29
CA TYR A 227 -0.44 -30.14 34.66
C TYR A 227 -0.96 -30.58 36.04
N PRO A 228 -0.99 -29.74 37.09
CA PRO A 228 -1.65 -30.11 38.33
C PRO A 228 -3.17 -29.93 38.21
N ARG A 229 -3.90 -31.00 38.48
CA ARG A 229 -5.35 -31.01 38.70
C ARG A 229 -5.71 -30.08 39.85
N ARG A 230 -6.75 -29.26 39.67
CA ARG A 230 -7.45 -28.58 40.77
C ARG A 230 -8.50 -29.54 41.33
N SER A 231 -8.34 -29.95 42.58
CA SER A 231 -9.37 -30.64 43.36
C SER A 231 -9.97 -29.67 44.37
N SER A 232 -11.30 -29.63 44.37
CA SER A 232 -12.23 -29.05 45.37
C SER A 232 -12.26 -27.53 45.53
#